data_AF-A0A356J3J9-F1
#
_entry.id   AF-A0A356J3J9-F1
#
_cell.length_a   1.000
_cell.length_b   1.000
_cell.length_c   1.000
_cell.angle_alpha   90.00
_cell.angle_beta   90.00
_cell.angle_gamma   90.00
#
_symmetry.space_group_name_H-M   'P 1'
#
loop_
_entity.id
_entity.type
_entity.pdbx_description
1 polymer ?
#
loop_
_entity_poly.entity_id
_entity_poly.type
_entity_poly.pdbx_seq_one_letter_code
_entity_poly.pdbx_strand_id
1 'polypeptide(L)'
;MGMLGQLKDAMKMRAEAKRIQNEIQKISAEYSNGGITVSARGDMTVSRIVIAPEAYEEVKAGKPARFETMLFNVVNGALKKVKDATQAEMAKMMQAEGGLFGK
;
A
#
# COMPACT_ATOMS: atom_id res chain seq x y z
N MET A 1 -25.25 -29.02 -8.88
CA MET A 1 -25.17 -27.55 -9.06
C MET A 1 -24.95 -27.26 -10.53
N GLY A 2 -25.93 -26.68 -11.22
CA GLY A 2 -25.86 -26.48 -12.68
C GLY A 2 -24.91 -25.34 -13.09
N MET A 3 -24.51 -25.34 -14.37
CA MET A 3 -23.67 -24.32 -15.03
C MET A 3 -24.07 -22.86 -14.70
N LEU A 4 -25.38 -22.62 -14.52
CA LEU A 4 -25.94 -21.31 -14.16
C LEU A 4 -25.55 -20.85 -12.73
N GLY A 5 -25.38 -21.79 -11.80
CA GLY A 5 -24.91 -21.50 -10.44
C GLY A 5 -23.44 -21.10 -10.45
N GLN A 6 -22.61 -21.87 -11.15
CA GLN A 6 -21.18 -21.56 -11.33
C GLN A 6 -20.96 -20.20 -12.01
N LEU A 7 -21.78 -19.83 -13.00
CA LEU A 7 -21.74 -18.51 -13.64
C LEU A 7 -22.11 -17.37 -12.69
N LYS A 8 -23.12 -17.55 -11.84
CA LYS A 8 -23.52 -16.55 -10.84
C LYS A 8 -22.45 -16.36 -9.77
N ASP A 9 -21.85 -17.45 -9.30
CA ASP A 9 -20.78 -17.40 -8.28
C ASP A 9 -19.52 -16.73 -8.85
N ALA A 10 -19.14 -17.05 -10.10
CA ALA A 10 -18.05 -16.38 -10.79
C ALA A 10 -18.28 -14.87 -10.99
N MET A 11 -19.51 -14.45 -11.30
CA MET A 11 -19.85 -13.03 -11.43
C MET A 11 -19.77 -12.28 -10.09
N LYS A 12 -20.24 -12.89 -9.00
CA LYS A 12 -20.12 -12.30 -7.65
C LYS A 12 -18.66 -12.12 -7.25
N MET A 13 -17.84 -13.16 -7.43
CA MET A 13 -16.42 -13.13 -7.14
C MET A 13 -15.68 -12.04 -7.94
N ARG A 14 -16.05 -11.83 -9.21
CA ARG A 14 -15.49 -10.76 -10.04
C ARG A 14 -15.86 -9.36 -9.54
N ALA A 15 -17.10 -9.17 -9.10
CA ALA A 15 -17.56 -7.90 -8.55
C ALA A 15 -16.87 -7.57 -7.22
N GLU A 16 -16.74 -8.58 -6.34
CA GLU A 16 -16.01 -8.48 -5.08
C GLU A 16 -14.53 -8.16 -5.29
N ALA A 17 -13.85 -8.87 -6.21
CA ALA A 17 -12.47 -8.59 -6.56
C ALA A 17 -12.25 -7.14 -7.02
N LYS A 18 -13.18 -6.61 -7.84
CA LYS A 18 -13.12 -5.21 -8.31
C LYS A 18 -13.35 -4.21 -7.17
N ARG A 19 -14.24 -4.54 -6.23
CA ARG A 19 -14.49 -3.71 -5.04
C ARG A 19 -13.26 -3.68 -4.14
N ILE A 20 -12.70 -4.83 -3.81
CA ILE A 20 -11.47 -4.97 -3.02
C ILE A 20 -10.34 -4.18 -3.68
N GLN A 21 -10.17 -4.31 -5.00
CA GLN A 21 -9.14 -3.59 -5.74
C GLN A 21 -9.31 -2.06 -5.64
N ASN A 22 -10.55 -1.55 -5.77
CA ASN A 22 -10.83 -0.12 -5.64
C ASN A 22 -10.55 0.41 -4.23
N GLU A 23 -10.84 -0.38 -3.19
CA GLU A 23 -10.56 0.01 -1.81
C GLU A 23 -9.05 -0.02 -1.51
N ILE A 24 -8.33 -1.04 -1.98
CA ILE A 24 -6.86 -1.11 -1.87
C ILE A 24 -6.19 0.11 -2.51
N GLN A 25 -6.67 0.58 -3.67
CA GLN A 25 -6.12 1.76 -4.34
C GLN A 25 -6.30 3.07 -3.57
N LYS A 26 -7.31 3.16 -2.69
CA LYS A 26 -7.52 4.34 -1.83
C LYS A 26 -6.60 4.35 -0.62
N ILE A 27 -6.08 3.19 -0.23
CA ILE A 27 -5.15 3.08 0.88
C ILE A 27 -3.85 3.76 0.46
N SER A 28 -3.40 4.71 1.26
CA SER A 28 -2.10 5.33 1.10
C SER A 28 -1.46 5.52 2.47
N ALA A 29 -0.14 5.49 2.50
CA ALA A 29 0.61 5.75 3.71
C ALA A 29 1.85 6.57 3.39
N GLU A 30 2.20 7.44 4.35
CA GLU A 30 3.41 8.25 4.27
C GLU A 30 4.40 7.86 5.37
N TYR A 31 5.67 7.92 5.01
CA TYR A 31 6.78 7.76 5.94
C TYR A 31 7.80 8.86 5.68
N SER A 32 8.29 9.48 6.75
CA SER A 32 9.20 10.62 6.69
C SER A 32 10.35 10.42 7.67
N ASN A 33 11.57 10.70 7.22
CA ASN A 33 12.78 10.68 8.05
C ASN A 33 13.87 11.53 7.38
N GLY A 34 14.60 12.33 8.16
CA GLY A 34 15.78 13.06 7.70
C GLY A 34 15.52 14.00 6.51
N GLY A 35 14.35 14.64 6.46
CA GLY A 35 13.97 15.54 5.35
C GLY A 35 13.50 14.80 4.08
N ILE A 36 13.41 13.47 4.10
CA ILE A 36 12.87 12.66 3.00
C ILE A 36 11.48 12.17 3.40
N THR A 37 10.49 12.35 2.53
CA THR A 37 9.12 11.84 2.70
C THR A 37 8.72 11.02 1.48
N VAL A 38 8.21 9.82 1.71
CA VAL A 38 7.71 8.92 0.66
C VAL A 38 6.25 8.57 0.93
N SER A 39 5.42 8.72 -0.10
CA SER A 39 4.01 8.32 -0.09
C SER A 39 3.85 7.06 -0.97
N ALA A 40 3.25 6.01 -0.42
CA ALA A 40 2.99 4.75 -1.11
C ALA A 40 1.49 4.40 -1.08
N ARG A 41 1.03 3.63 -2.06
CA ARG A 41 -0.37 3.18 -2.23
C ARG A 41 -0.54 1.71 -1.86
N GLY A 42 -1.77 1.28 -1.60
CA GLY A 42 -2.10 -0.10 -1.20
C GLY A 42 -1.77 -1.16 -2.26
N ASP A 43 -1.59 -0.75 -3.51
CA ASP A 43 -1.06 -1.60 -4.59
C ASP A 43 0.48 -1.71 -4.58
N MET A 44 1.13 -1.20 -3.52
CA MET A 44 2.57 -1.13 -3.31
C MET A 44 3.33 -0.22 -4.29
N THR A 45 2.63 0.64 -5.03
CA THR A 45 3.29 1.65 -5.85
C THR A 45 3.68 2.88 -5.03
N VAL A 46 4.84 3.47 -5.34
CA VAL A 46 5.25 4.77 -4.77
C VAL A 46 4.60 5.88 -5.59
N SER A 47 3.81 6.74 -4.94
CA SER A 47 3.09 7.83 -5.60
C SER A 47 3.81 9.17 -5.54
N ARG A 48 4.65 9.37 -4.51
CA ARG A 48 5.40 10.62 -4.33
C ARG A 48 6.66 10.41 -3.50
N ILE A 49 7.72 11.14 -3.86
CA ILE A 49 8.93 11.32 -3.06
C ILE A 49 9.19 12.82 -2.95
N VAL A 50 9.38 13.31 -1.72
CA VAL A 50 9.72 14.71 -1.43
C VAL A 50 11.03 14.71 -0.64
N ILE A 51 11.99 15.51 -1.09
CA ILE A 51 13.31 15.64 -0.47
C ILE A 51 13.52 17.12 -0.16
N ALA A 52 13.68 17.44 1.12
CA ALA A 52 14.00 18.78 1.57
C ALA A 52 15.48 19.11 1.25
N PRO A 53 15.83 20.38 0.98
CA PRO A 53 17.20 20.77 0.60
C PRO A 53 18.27 20.29 1.58
N GLU A 54 17.99 20.35 2.88
CA GLU A 54 18.87 19.91 3.96
C GLU A 54 19.24 18.43 3.89
N ALA A 55 18.38 17.59 3.33
CA ALA A 55 18.64 16.16 3.18
C ALA A 55 19.71 15.87 2.10
N TYR A 56 19.95 16.82 1.19
CA TYR A 56 20.88 16.65 0.06
C TYR A 56 22.23 17.36 0.27
N GLU A 57 22.44 18.02 1.41
CA GLU A 57 23.68 18.78 1.68
C GLU A 57 24.93 17.89 1.67
N GLU A 58 24.86 16.70 2.27
CA GLU A 58 25.98 15.75 2.23
C GLU A 58 26.26 15.24 0.82
N VAL A 59 25.23 15.10 -0.02
CA VAL A 59 25.39 14.70 -1.43
C VAL A 59 26.11 15.79 -2.21
N LYS A 60 25.74 17.07 -2.01
CA LYS A 60 26.44 18.22 -2.60
C LYS A 60 27.92 18.28 -2.19
N ALA A 61 28.23 17.83 -0.97
CA ALA A 61 29.59 17.74 -0.45
C ALA A 61 30.34 16.46 -0.89
N GLY A 62 29.80 15.67 -1.83
CA GLY A 62 30.44 14.45 -2.34
C GLY A 62 30.36 13.24 -1.41
N LYS A 63 29.43 13.22 -0.44
CA LYS A 63 29.25 12.16 0.56
C LYS A 63 27.83 11.57 0.50
N PRO A 64 27.46 10.82 -0.56
CA PRO A 64 26.07 10.40 -0.78
C PRO A 64 25.59 9.27 0.14
N ALA A 65 26.50 8.49 0.75
CA ALA A 65 26.17 7.25 1.44
C ALA A 65 25.09 7.37 2.52
N ARG A 66 25.09 8.47 3.29
CA ARG A 66 24.06 8.71 4.31
C ARG A 66 22.70 8.98 3.68
N PHE A 67 22.65 9.80 2.64
CA PHE A 67 21.41 10.11 1.92
C PHE A 67 20.80 8.84 1.29
N GLU A 68 21.62 8.02 0.64
CA GLU A 68 21.18 6.73 0.06
C GLU A 68 20.58 5.81 1.12
N THR A 69 21.24 5.70 2.29
CA THR A 69 20.75 4.91 3.42
C THR A 69 19.42 5.45 3.94
N MET A 70 19.28 6.77 4.08
CA MET A 70 18.02 7.39 4.53
C MET A 70 16.91 7.16 3.52
N LEU A 71 17.17 7.37 2.22
CA LEU A 71 16.19 7.15 1.16
C LEU A 71 15.70 5.69 1.14
N PHE A 72 16.63 4.73 1.22
CA PHE A 72 16.30 3.30 1.33
C PHE A 72 15.38 3.03 2.52
N ASN A 73 15.70 3.58 3.69
CA ASN A 73 14.89 3.39 4.89
C ASN A 73 13.51 4.02 4.75
N VAL A 74 13.40 5.20 4.14
CA VAL A 74 12.12 5.90 3.99
C VAL A 74 11.21 5.18 3.01
N VAL A 75 11.74 4.73 1.87
CA VAL A 75 10.98 3.95 0.87
C VAL A 75 10.45 2.65 1.48
N ASN A 76 11.32 1.88 2.14
CA ASN A 76 10.91 0.64 2.79
C ASN A 76 9.93 0.88 3.95
N GLY A 77 10.10 1.97 4.69
CA GLY A 77 9.17 2.40 5.75
C GLY A 77 7.77 2.70 5.20
N ALA A 78 7.68 3.41 4.08
CA ALA A 78 6.40 3.70 3.42
C ALA A 78 5.72 2.43 2.89
N LEU A 79 6.48 1.55 2.21
CA LEU A 79 5.98 0.27 1.70
C LEU A 79 5.51 -0.65 2.84
N LYS A 80 6.25 -0.70 3.95
CA LYS A 80 5.84 -1.46 5.13
C LYS A 80 4.55 -0.92 5.73
N LYS A 81 4.47 0.41 5.94
CA LYS A 81 3.26 1.05 6.47
C LYS A 81 2.04 0.78 5.60
N VAL A 82 2.17 0.90 4.28
CA VAL A 82 1.03 0.71 3.38
C VAL A 82 0.62 -0.76 3.29
N LYS A 83 1.58 -1.69 3.36
CA LYS A 83 1.31 -3.12 3.49
C LYS A 83 0.52 -3.43 4.76
N ASP A 84 0.95 -2.90 5.90
CA ASP A 84 0.29 -3.11 7.19
C ASP A 84 -1.13 -2.52 7.19
N ALA A 85 -1.29 -1.31 6.62
CA ALA A 85 -2.61 -0.68 6.45
C ALA A 85 -3.53 -1.49 5.53
N THR A 86 -2.99 -2.02 4.43
CA THR A 86 -3.75 -2.85 3.47
C THR A 86 -4.17 -4.17 4.10
N GLN A 87 -3.31 -4.81 4.88
CA GLN A 87 -3.64 -6.04 5.60
C GLN A 87 -4.72 -5.80 6.66
N ALA A 88 -4.62 -4.71 7.41
CA ALA A 88 -5.63 -4.35 8.40
C ALA A 88 -7.01 -4.10 7.75
N GLU A 89 -7.04 -3.42 6.60
CA GLU A 89 -8.28 -3.12 5.90
C GLU A 89 -8.90 -4.37 5.26
N MET A 90 -8.09 -5.24 4.64
CA MET A 90 -8.57 -6.54 4.16
C MET A 90 -9.11 -7.41 5.29
N ALA A 91 -8.46 -7.42 6.47
CA ALA A 91 -8.93 -8.17 7.62
C ALA A 91 -10.31 -7.68 8.10
N LYS A 92 -10.53 -6.36 8.12
CA LYS A 92 -11.86 -5.79 8.43
C LYS A 92 -12.91 -6.18 7.40
N MET A 93 -12.59 -6.14 6.11
CA MET A 93 -13.52 -6.54 5.05
C MET A 93 -13.89 -8.02 5.17
N MET A 94 -12.90 -8.91 5.39
CA MET A 94 -13.16 -10.33 5.60
C MET A 94 -13.94 -10.61 6.89
N GLN A 95 -13.77 -9.83 7.95
CA GLN A 95 -14.60 -9.94 9.15
C GLN A 95 -16.03 -9.43 8.91
N ALA A 96 -16.20 -8.35 8.16
CA ALA A 96 -17.50 -7.81 7.79
C ALA A 96 -18.29 -8.75 6.86
N GLU A 97 -17.60 -9.42 5.92
CA GLU A 97 -18.19 -10.43 5.04
C GLU A 97 -18.22 -11.84 5.69
N GLY A 98 -17.45 -12.05 6.75
CA GLY A 98 -17.40 -13.28 7.56
C GLY A 98 -18.61 -13.52 8.46
N GLY A 99 -19.60 -12.62 8.46
CA GLY A 99 -20.96 -12.90 8.91
C GLY A 99 -21.85 -13.55 7.84
N LEU A 100 -21.38 -13.63 6.58
CA LEU A 100 -22.13 -14.11 5.41
C LEU A 100 -21.59 -15.41 4.80
N PHE A 101 -20.34 -15.80 5.10
CA PHE A 101 -19.75 -17.08 4.68
C PHE A 101 -19.64 -18.11 5.82
N GLY A 102 -20.09 -17.75 7.02
CA GLY A 102 -20.20 -18.62 8.19
C GLY A 102 -21.59 -19.24 8.36
N LYS A 103 -22.16 -19.85 7.30
CA LYS A 103 -23.21 -20.87 7.38
C LYS A 103 -23.40 -21.58 6.05
#